data_AF-A0A2E9KUT2-F1
#
_entry.id   AF-A0A2E9KUT2-F1
#
_cell.length_a   1.000
_cell.length_b   1.000
_cell.length_c   1.000
_cell.angle_alpha   90.00
_cell.angle_beta   90.00
_cell.angle_gamma   90.00
#
_symmetry.space_group_name_H-M   'P 1'
#
loop_
_entity.id
_entity.type
_entity.pdbx_description
1 polymer ?
#
loop_
_entity_poly.entity_id
_entity_poly.type
_entity_poly.pdbx_seq_one_letter_code
_entity_poly.pdbx_strand_id
1 'polypeptide(L)'
;MKDHKYTTIFSSTVKPVINEDKDKYLALASMVELEKFIPDIDTDKNIDLLPVAFNACVANRVNKNDDVVDSASALAMYRDFVNKPINIEHNRDRVIGTILSASFSEFGTDEPVTEEEALVKKGPFNITLGGVIWRTVNSNVANVIENSGDPTSEDYMKISASWELGFSEYDVVSLSGENKNIEDAKIFAEDEEIEEYSKFLKSFGGSGELESGDKVYRKVKGNIIPLGIGLTETPAADVKGVAVEQEEEEKKDESETLANIHTEIEKISQNEEKDVNNHIEVRKMKIENIKDINEDSLKTLTASQISSFVEDELKRASEKFHEEKVKFEEEIENSQAKFSDLEKEHAGLRSDYDGIKEKLDTLEAERIERERQELFDTRMASLDEEYNLDNEDRQVIAAQIKDLDEESYASYKENLTILLRSKLRASEEAEEAKASEEKIEETPKVEEVAASTPEEQNENVVEEAIDNAEKMNESIPVSAEASEPTVFEKYKQAFNLDQFDFRAGRGR
;
A
#
# COMPACT_ATOMS: atom_id res chain seq x y z
N MET A 1 55.57 -9.82 39.08
CA MET A 1 55.72 -9.26 37.72
C MET A 1 57.13 -8.71 37.59
N LYS A 2 57.82 -8.95 36.46
CA LYS A 2 59.16 -8.38 36.23
C LYS A 2 58.99 -6.98 35.64
N ASP A 3 59.50 -5.97 36.33
CA ASP A 3 59.55 -4.61 35.80
C ASP A 3 60.52 -4.54 34.61
N HIS A 4 59.98 -4.23 33.43
CA HIS A 4 60.79 -4.00 32.25
C HIS A 4 61.38 -2.58 32.30
N LYS A 5 62.69 -2.46 32.00
CA LYS A 5 63.46 -1.21 32.10
C LYS A 5 63.00 -0.12 31.13
N TYR A 6 62.30 -0.49 30.07
CA TYR A 6 61.74 0.43 29.07
C TYR A 6 60.36 -0.08 28.65
N THR A 7 59.37 0.82 28.71
CA THR A 7 58.00 0.58 28.28
C THR A 7 57.68 1.59 27.19
N THR A 8 57.28 1.11 26.01
CA THR A 8 56.87 1.96 24.89
C THR A 8 55.39 1.77 24.65
N ILE A 9 54.61 2.85 24.71
CA ILE A 9 53.18 2.87 24.46
C ILE A 9 52.97 3.51 23.09
N PHE A 10 52.27 2.83 22.19
CA PHE A 10 51.86 3.39 20.91
C PHE A 10 50.39 3.81 21.03
N SER A 11 50.09 5.09 20.81
CA SER A 11 48.72 5.57 20.61
C SER A 11 48.55 5.91 19.13
N SER A 12 47.55 5.31 18.49
CA SER A 12 47.11 5.69 17.15
C SER A 12 45.63 6.05 17.23
N THR A 13 45.24 7.16 16.62
CA THR A 13 43.83 7.53 16.46
C THR A 13 43.35 6.90 15.16
N VAL A 14 42.61 5.79 15.27
CA VAL A 14 41.91 5.21 14.12
C VAL A 14 40.69 6.07 13.86
N LYS A 15 40.68 6.80 12.74
CA LYS A 15 39.45 7.41 12.22
C LYS A 15 38.93 6.52 11.09
N PRO A 16 37.64 6.14 11.08
CA PRO A 16 37.06 5.51 9.90
C PRO A 16 37.16 6.50 8.74
N VAL A 17 37.88 6.10 7.69
CA VAL A 17 37.82 6.80 6.41
C VAL A 17 36.48 6.40 5.80
N ILE A 18 35.49 7.28 5.91
CA ILE A 18 34.31 7.19 5.04
C ILE A 18 34.88 7.46 3.64
N ASN A 19 34.89 6.43 2.80
CA ASN A 19 35.33 6.57 1.41
C ASN A 19 34.46 7.66 0.77
N GLU A 20 35.05 8.71 0.17
CA GLU A 20 34.27 9.76 -0.51
C GLU A 20 33.50 9.20 -1.72
N ASP A 21 33.88 8.01 -2.21
CA ASP A 21 33.13 7.23 -3.21
C ASP A 21 31.92 6.46 -2.63
N LYS A 22 31.71 6.49 -1.30
CA LYS A 22 30.47 5.98 -0.70
C LYS A 22 29.49 7.13 -0.59
N ASP A 23 28.38 6.95 -1.32
CA ASP A 23 27.11 7.68 -1.25
C ASP A 23 27.00 8.70 -0.10
N LYS A 24 26.71 9.95 -0.48
CA LYS A 24 26.71 11.18 0.33
C LYS A 24 26.00 11.05 1.69
N TYR A 25 25.08 10.10 1.83
CA TYR A 25 24.24 9.91 3.00
C TYR A 25 24.54 8.62 3.80
N LEU A 26 25.58 7.86 3.45
CA LEU A 26 25.89 6.57 4.08
C LEU A 26 26.63 6.75 5.42
N ALA A 27 25.92 7.33 6.41
CA ALA A 27 26.36 7.35 7.80
C ALA A 27 26.02 6.03 8.51
N LEU A 28 26.79 5.67 9.53
CA LEU A 28 26.51 4.52 10.38
C LEU A 28 25.26 4.81 11.23
N ALA A 29 24.16 4.16 10.86
CA ALA A 29 22.91 4.09 11.63
C ALA A 29 23.18 3.91 13.12
N SER A 30 22.50 4.69 13.96
CA SER A 30 22.64 4.67 15.41
C SER A 30 21.51 3.84 16.00
N MET A 31 21.81 2.62 16.46
CA MET A 31 20.82 1.76 17.15
C MET A 31 20.17 2.47 18.34
N VAL A 32 20.92 3.36 19.01
CA VAL A 32 20.45 4.18 20.13
C VAL A 32 19.34 5.15 19.74
N GLU A 33 19.39 5.71 18.53
CA GLU A 33 18.36 6.61 18.04
C GLU A 33 17.10 5.82 17.60
N LEU A 34 17.30 4.61 17.07
CA LEU A 34 16.23 3.66 16.74
C LEU A 34 15.44 3.19 17.97
N GLU A 35 16.06 3.08 19.14
CA GLU A 35 15.38 2.70 20.39
C GLU A 35 14.23 3.65 20.75
N LYS A 36 14.30 4.93 20.34
CA LYS A 36 13.24 5.92 20.58
C LYS A 36 11.90 5.57 19.90
N PHE A 37 11.92 4.65 18.94
CA PHE A 37 10.75 4.21 18.19
C PHE A 37 10.16 2.90 18.72
N ILE A 38 10.76 2.30 19.76
CA ILE A 38 10.23 1.10 20.40
C ILE A 38 8.87 1.43 21.05
N PRO A 39 7.82 0.62 20.81
CA PRO A 39 6.52 0.88 21.39
C PRO A 39 6.54 0.70 22.91
N ASP A 40 5.85 1.59 23.63
CA ASP A 40 5.67 1.51 25.08
C ASP A 40 4.79 0.32 25.46
N ILE A 41 5.43 -0.78 25.89
CA ILE A 41 4.79 -2.03 26.29
C ILE A 41 5.33 -2.43 27.66
N ASP A 42 4.44 -2.74 28.58
CA ASP A 42 4.77 -3.28 29.91
C ASP A 42 5.27 -4.74 29.76
N THR A 43 6.58 -4.91 29.59
CA THR A 43 7.26 -6.20 29.42
C THR A 43 7.28 -7.03 30.71
N ASP A 44 7.20 -6.41 31.88
CA ASP A 44 7.05 -7.10 33.17
C ASP A 44 5.74 -7.89 33.25
N LYS A 45 4.64 -7.30 32.77
CA LYS A 45 3.34 -7.98 32.71
C LYS A 45 3.21 -8.89 31.49
N ASN A 46 3.85 -8.54 30.38
CA ASN A 46 3.73 -9.24 29.09
C ASN A 46 5.09 -9.80 28.66
N ILE A 47 5.64 -10.71 29.48
CA ILE A 47 6.95 -11.34 29.26
C ILE A 47 7.05 -12.11 27.94
N ASP A 48 5.92 -12.43 27.32
CA ASP A 48 5.83 -13.10 26.02
C ASP A 48 6.01 -12.15 24.83
N LEU A 49 6.04 -10.83 25.07
CA LEU A 49 6.21 -9.80 24.07
C LEU A 49 7.66 -9.30 24.04
N LEU A 50 8.21 -9.13 22.85
CA LEU A 50 9.49 -8.48 22.60
C LEU A 50 9.23 -7.21 21.77
N PRO A 51 9.27 -6.02 22.39
CA PRO A 51 9.21 -4.74 21.68
C PRO A 51 10.42 -4.57 20.76
N VAL A 52 10.19 -4.08 19.54
CA VAL A 52 11.23 -3.86 18.53
C VAL A 52 11.03 -2.55 17.78
N ALA A 53 12.11 -1.96 17.29
CA ALA A 53 12.09 -0.87 16.33
C ALA A 53 13.07 -1.10 15.19
N PHE A 54 12.70 -0.71 13.97
CA PHE A 54 13.55 -0.91 12.80
C PHE A 54 13.19 0.05 11.67
N ASN A 55 14.14 0.31 10.78
CA ASN A 55 13.89 1.00 9.52
C ASN A 55 13.36 0.00 8.48
N ALA A 56 12.14 0.21 8.00
CA ALA A 56 11.50 -0.66 7.04
C ALA A 56 11.96 -0.41 5.60
N CYS A 57 12.14 0.85 5.24
CA CYS A 57 12.55 1.27 3.90
C CYS A 57 13.12 2.69 3.89
N VAL A 58 13.76 3.05 2.77
CA VAL A 58 14.34 4.38 2.55
C VAL A 58 13.56 5.07 1.44
N ALA A 59 12.88 6.17 1.78
CA ALA A 59 12.22 7.02 0.79
C ALA A 59 13.25 7.82 -0.01
N ASN A 60 12.86 8.26 -1.21
CA ASN A 60 13.70 8.98 -2.19
C ASN A 60 14.97 8.23 -2.64
N ARG A 61 15.04 6.92 -2.38
CA ARG A 61 16.19 6.09 -2.71
C ARG A 61 15.78 4.75 -3.29
N VAL A 62 16.41 4.37 -4.39
CA VAL A 62 16.18 3.10 -5.06
C VAL A 62 16.71 1.92 -4.23
N ASN A 63 15.87 0.89 -4.07
CA ASN A 63 16.22 -0.36 -3.40
C ASN A 63 16.82 -1.41 -4.37
N LYS A 64 17.23 -2.58 -3.86
CA LYS A 64 17.79 -3.66 -4.69
C LYS A 64 16.81 -4.31 -5.67
N ASN A 65 15.50 -4.07 -5.50
CA ASN A 65 14.45 -4.54 -6.40
C ASN A 65 14.17 -3.54 -7.53
N ASP A 66 15.01 -2.50 -7.67
CA ASP A 66 14.86 -1.44 -8.66
C ASP A 66 13.57 -0.59 -8.45
N ASP A 67 13.07 -0.54 -7.22
CA ASP A 67 11.88 0.22 -6.83
C ASP A 67 12.25 1.40 -5.92
N VAL A 68 11.50 2.50 -6.05
CA VAL A 68 11.62 3.69 -5.21
C VAL A 68 10.26 4.29 -4.87
N VAL A 69 10.16 4.84 -3.67
CA VAL A 69 9.00 5.59 -3.15
C VAL A 69 9.44 7.02 -2.91
N ASP A 70 8.69 8.01 -3.39
CA ASP A 70 8.96 9.42 -3.12
C ASP A 70 8.37 9.88 -1.79
N SER A 71 8.70 11.11 -1.38
CA SER A 71 8.26 11.65 -0.09
C SER A 71 6.74 11.71 0.04
N ALA A 72 6.03 12.11 -1.02
CA ALA A 72 4.58 12.17 -1.03
C ALA A 72 3.95 10.79 -0.83
N SER A 73 4.45 9.78 -1.55
CA SER A 73 3.97 8.40 -1.44
C SER A 73 4.32 7.80 -0.07
N ALA A 74 5.50 8.09 0.47
CA ALA A 74 5.90 7.66 1.81
C ALA A 74 4.94 8.20 2.88
N LEU A 75 4.59 9.49 2.81
CA LEU A 75 3.61 10.10 3.72
C LEU A 75 2.20 9.53 3.54
N ALA A 76 1.82 9.17 2.33
CA ALA A 76 0.51 8.57 2.08
C ALA A 76 0.39 7.16 2.69
N MET A 77 1.46 6.36 2.64
CA MET A 77 1.37 4.93 2.99
C MET A 77 1.85 4.56 4.40
N TYR A 78 2.71 5.37 5.05
CA TYR A 78 3.45 4.88 6.23
C TYR A 78 2.55 4.45 7.40
N ARG A 79 1.41 5.12 7.61
CA ARG A 79 0.45 4.77 8.67
C ARG A 79 -0.25 3.44 8.42
N ASP A 80 -0.38 3.04 7.15
CA ASP A 80 -1.05 1.79 6.78
C ASP A 80 -0.22 0.55 7.13
N PHE A 81 1.05 0.72 7.55
CA PHE A 81 1.83 -0.35 8.17
C PHE A 81 1.31 -0.74 9.55
N VAL A 82 0.60 0.14 10.27
CA VAL A 82 0.10 -0.16 11.62
C VAL A 82 -0.89 -1.34 11.54
N ASN A 83 -0.75 -2.30 12.46
CA ASN A 83 -1.44 -3.59 12.52
C ASN A 83 -1.07 -4.60 11.41
N LYS A 84 -0.10 -4.29 10.53
CA LYS A 84 0.38 -5.26 9.54
C LYS A 84 1.29 -6.31 10.19
N PRO A 85 1.37 -7.52 9.61
CA PRO A 85 2.16 -8.60 10.18
C PRO A 85 3.67 -8.39 10.00
N ILE A 86 4.43 -8.88 10.97
CA ILE A 86 5.88 -9.07 10.89
C ILE A 86 6.13 -10.56 10.68
N ASN A 87 6.81 -10.89 9.59
CA ASN A 87 7.01 -12.24 9.08
C ASN A 87 8.51 -12.57 9.03
N ILE A 88 8.84 -13.86 8.96
CA ILE A 88 10.21 -14.31 8.67
C ILE A 88 10.36 -14.46 7.15
N GLU A 89 11.35 -13.78 6.55
CA GLU A 89 11.70 -13.92 5.12
C GLU A 89 10.50 -13.79 4.18
N HIS A 90 9.62 -12.81 4.44
CA HIS A 90 8.41 -12.55 3.63
C HIS A 90 7.41 -13.72 3.52
N ASN A 91 7.49 -14.70 4.43
CA ASN A 91 6.57 -15.82 4.45
C ASN A 91 5.36 -15.53 5.35
N ARG A 92 4.19 -15.35 4.73
CA ARG A 92 2.91 -15.04 5.41
C ARG A 92 2.37 -16.18 6.28
N ASP A 93 2.86 -17.41 6.11
CA ASP A 93 2.54 -18.51 7.02
C ASP A 93 3.40 -18.48 8.29
N ARG A 94 4.46 -17.64 8.30
CA ARG A 94 5.43 -17.50 9.40
C ARG A 94 5.36 -16.11 10.04
N VAL A 95 4.16 -15.70 10.41
CA VAL A 95 3.92 -14.47 11.17
C VAL A 95 4.44 -14.64 12.60
N ILE A 96 5.22 -13.67 13.07
CA ILE A 96 5.85 -13.69 14.40
C ILE A 96 5.58 -12.42 15.21
N GLY A 97 4.96 -11.41 14.61
CA GLY A 97 4.70 -10.15 15.29
C GLY A 97 3.74 -9.25 14.54
N THR A 98 3.53 -8.06 15.09
CA THR A 98 2.69 -7.02 14.49
C THR A 98 3.31 -5.64 14.69
N ILE A 99 3.02 -4.73 13.78
CA ILE A 99 3.49 -3.35 13.79
C ILE A 99 2.50 -2.50 14.58
N LEU A 100 3.01 -1.67 15.49
CA LEU A 100 2.19 -0.87 16.41
C LEU A 100 2.34 0.63 16.17
N SER A 101 3.50 1.08 15.72
CA SER A 101 3.78 2.48 15.41
C SER A 101 4.51 2.61 14.08
N ALA A 102 4.30 3.76 13.43
CA ALA A 102 4.98 4.15 12.20
C ALA A 102 5.38 5.61 12.30
N SER A 103 6.61 5.92 11.91
CA SER A 103 7.21 7.26 12.00
C SER A 103 8.32 7.40 10.95
N PHE A 104 9.02 8.54 10.94
CA PHE A 104 10.14 8.78 10.05
C PHE A 104 11.42 9.05 10.85
N SER A 105 12.56 8.64 10.29
CA SER A 105 13.87 8.97 10.83
C SER A 105 14.83 9.42 9.73
N GLU A 106 15.89 10.14 10.11
CA GLU A 106 16.90 10.59 9.18
C GLU A 106 17.78 9.42 8.72
N PHE A 107 18.02 9.33 7.41
CA PHE A 107 18.86 8.28 6.85
C PHE A 107 20.31 8.41 7.35
N GLY A 108 20.78 7.40 8.08
CA GLY A 108 22.14 7.26 8.56
C GLY A 108 22.40 7.75 9.99
N THR A 109 21.55 8.62 10.55
CA THR A 109 21.61 9.05 11.96
C THR A 109 20.46 8.47 12.79
N ASP A 110 19.34 8.14 12.14
CA ASP A 110 18.10 7.67 12.73
C ASP A 110 17.43 8.67 13.69
N GLU A 111 17.82 9.95 13.63
CA GLU A 111 17.13 11.00 14.39
C GLU A 111 15.67 11.13 13.92
N PRO A 112 14.69 11.30 14.82
CA PRO A 112 13.29 11.46 14.45
C PRO A 112 13.04 12.64 13.52
N VAL A 113 12.26 12.40 12.46
CA VAL A 113 11.88 13.39 11.46
C VAL A 113 10.37 13.60 11.51
N THR A 114 9.93 14.86 11.47
CA THR A 114 8.50 15.19 11.46
C THR A 114 7.88 14.97 10.07
N GLU A 115 6.55 14.81 10.01
CA GLU A 115 5.84 14.65 8.72
C GLU A 115 6.06 15.85 7.78
N GLU A 116 6.07 17.07 8.34
CA GLU A 116 6.29 18.32 7.60
C GLU A 116 7.70 18.37 6.98
N GLU A 117 8.71 17.94 7.74
CA GLU A 117 10.09 17.87 7.26
C GLU A 117 10.26 16.77 6.21
N ALA A 118 9.66 15.60 6.44
CA ALA A 118 9.72 14.46 5.52
C ALA A 118 9.11 14.81 4.14
N LEU A 119 8.01 15.57 4.11
CA LEU A 119 7.36 15.97 2.86
C LEU A 119 8.23 16.89 1.97
N VAL A 120 9.02 17.77 2.60
CA VAL A 120 9.86 18.74 1.88
C VAL A 120 11.26 18.19 1.59
N LYS A 121 11.66 17.11 2.27
CA LYS A 121 12.97 16.48 2.11
C LYS A 121 13.08 15.80 0.75
N LYS A 122 13.97 16.33 -0.11
CA LYS A 122 14.28 15.70 -1.40
C LYS A 122 15.23 14.51 -1.26
N GLY A 123 16.08 14.54 -0.26
CA GLY A 123 17.05 13.48 0.00
C GLY A 123 16.46 12.27 0.75
N PRO A 124 17.28 11.22 0.96
CA PRO A 124 16.83 9.99 1.57
C PRO A 124 16.45 10.19 3.05
N PHE A 125 15.41 9.48 3.47
CA PHE A 125 15.00 9.35 4.87
C PHE A 125 14.33 7.98 5.06
N ASN A 126 14.29 7.49 6.30
CA ASN A 126 13.73 6.18 6.61
C ASN A 126 12.24 6.28 6.96
N ILE A 127 11.48 5.25 6.59
CA ILE A 127 10.25 4.90 7.27
C ILE A 127 10.62 3.95 8.41
N THR A 128 10.40 4.39 9.63
CA THR A 128 10.79 3.69 10.86
C THR A 128 9.55 3.17 11.55
N LEU A 129 9.54 1.88 11.87
CA LEU A 129 8.39 1.19 12.42
C LEU A 129 8.75 0.63 13.80
N GLY A 130 7.81 0.75 14.73
CA GLY A 130 7.85 0.10 16.02
C GLY A 130 6.82 -1.02 16.07
N GLY A 131 7.20 -2.17 16.60
CA GLY A 131 6.36 -3.35 16.62
C GLY A 131 6.64 -4.25 17.82
N VAL A 132 5.94 -5.36 17.85
CA VAL A 132 6.09 -6.37 18.89
C VAL A 132 6.20 -7.75 18.25
N ILE A 133 7.08 -8.58 18.81
CA ILE A 133 7.30 -9.97 18.42
C ILE A 133 6.83 -10.88 19.54
N TRP A 134 6.06 -11.91 19.21
CA TRP A 134 5.60 -12.91 20.16
C TRP A 134 6.67 -13.97 20.38
N ARG A 135 7.33 -13.94 21.54
CA ARG A 135 8.33 -14.94 21.95
C ARG A 135 7.74 -16.35 22.01
N THR A 136 6.45 -16.47 22.32
CA THR A 136 5.73 -17.75 22.39
C THR A 136 5.53 -18.39 21.02
N VAL A 137 5.45 -17.59 19.96
CA VAL A 137 5.32 -18.10 18.58
C VAL A 137 6.66 -18.61 18.08
N ASN A 138 7.75 -17.88 18.34
CA ASN A 138 9.09 -18.30 17.95
C ASN A 138 10.18 -17.74 18.86
N SER A 139 10.50 -18.49 19.92
CA SER A 139 11.54 -18.11 20.89
C SER A 139 12.93 -18.03 20.28
N ASN A 140 13.25 -18.89 19.31
CA ASN A 140 14.57 -18.89 18.68
C ASN A 140 14.79 -17.59 17.90
N VAL A 141 13.78 -17.14 17.15
CA VAL A 141 13.88 -15.90 16.37
C VAL A 141 13.89 -14.69 17.29
N ALA A 142 13.11 -14.68 18.36
CA ALA A 142 13.17 -13.63 19.39
C ALA A 142 14.59 -13.50 19.97
N ASN A 143 15.23 -14.62 20.34
CA ASN A 143 16.60 -14.61 20.86
C ASN A 143 17.62 -14.08 19.84
N VAL A 144 17.50 -14.46 18.56
CA VAL A 144 18.41 -13.95 17.51
C VAL A 144 18.21 -12.45 17.32
N ILE A 145 16.97 -11.95 17.43
CA ILE A 145 16.68 -10.51 17.32
C ILE A 145 17.26 -9.74 18.50
N GLU A 146 17.13 -10.25 19.72
CA GLU A 146 17.77 -9.67 20.90
C GLU A 146 19.30 -9.65 20.76
N ASN A 147 19.87 -10.78 20.38
CA ASN A 147 21.31 -10.89 20.09
C ASN A 147 21.72 -9.96 18.95
N SER A 148 20.82 -9.61 18.03
CA SER A 148 21.11 -8.68 16.93
C SER A 148 21.16 -7.23 17.36
N GLY A 149 20.51 -6.90 18.48
CA GLY A 149 20.58 -5.59 19.12
C GLY A 149 21.86 -5.40 19.95
N ASP A 150 22.48 -6.48 20.45
CA ASP A 150 23.67 -6.41 21.29
C ASP A 150 24.97 -6.22 20.47
N PRO A 151 25.68 -5.08 20.62
CA PRO A 151 26.94 -4.83 19.91
C PRO A 151 28.08 -5.81 20.23
N THR A 152 27.97 -6.59 21.30
CA THR A 152 28.96 -7.58 21.73
C THR A 152 28.69 -8.98 21.18
N SER A 153 27.50 -9.21 20.62
CA SER A 153 27.07 -10.48 20.05
C SER A 153 27.63 -10.72 18.65
N GLU A 154 27.85 -11.99 18.30
CA GLU A 154 28.19 -12.40 16.92
C GLU A 154 27.05 -12.17 15.93
N ASP A 155 25.80 -12.08 16.41
CA ASP A 155 24.61 -11.86 15.59
C ASP A 155 24.25 -10.36 15.44
N TYR A 156 25.10 -9.44 15.93
CA TYR A 156 24.87 -8.00 15.86
C TYR A 156 24.57 -7.51 14.43
N MET A 157 23.45 -6.80 14.26
CA MET A 157 22.95 -6.30 12.96
C MET A 157 22.74 -7.36 11.86
N LYS A 158 22.72 -8.65 12.22
CA LYS A 158 22.48 -9.75 11.29
C LYS A 158 21.07 -9.75 10.71
N ILE A 159 20.07 -9.37 11.49
CA ILE A 159 18.68 -9.29 11.04
C ILE A 159 18.32 -7.83 10.74
N SER A 160 17.60 -7.62 9.65
CA SER A 160 17.07 -6.33 9.24
C SER A 160 15.67 -6.48 8.67
N ALA A 161 14.94 -5.37 8.56
CA ALA A 161 13.61 -5.36 8.00
C ALA A 161 13.63 -5.17 6.48
N SER A 162 12.65 -5.79 5.82
CA SER A 162 12.37 -5.64 4.41
C SER A 162 10.87 -5.50 4.22
N TRP A 163 10.44 -4.49 3.48
CA TRP A 163 9.03 -4.19 3.24
C TRP A 163 8.35 -5.07 2.18
N GLU A 164 7.04 -5.25 2.31
CA GLU A 164 6.16 -5.77 1.26
C GLU A 164 5.14 -4.70 0.87
N LEU A 165 5.15 -4.29 -0.39
CA LEU A 165 4.21 -3.31 -0.94
C LEU A 165 3.45 -3.89 -2.13
N GLY A 166 2.13 -3.68 -2.14
CA GLY A 166 1.32 -3.76 -3.36
C GLY A 166 1.08 -2.35 -3.91
N PHE A 167 1.05 -2.20 -5.23
CA PHE A 167 0.78 -0.92 -5.88
C PHE A 167 0.07 -1.12 -7.22
N SER A 168 -0.75 -0.14 -7.62
CA SER A 168 -1.52 -0.21 -8.87
C SER A 168 -0.78 0.40 -10.07
N GLU A 169 0.09 1.38 -9.82
CA GLU A 169 0.70 2.20 -10.86
C GLU A 169 2.17 2.48 -10.55
N TYR A 170 2.93 2.85 -11.57
CA TYR A 170 4.30 3.28 -11.42
C TYR A 170 4.67 4.29 -12.50
N ASP A 171 5.56 5.21 -12.15
CA ASP A 171 6.31 6.03 -13.11
C ASP A 171 7.68 5.37 -13.36
N VAL A 172 8.35 5.77 -14.44
CA VAL A 172 9.71 5.30 -14.74
C VAL A 172 10.70 6.41 -14.37
N VAL A 173 11.76 6.06 -13.66
CA VAL A 173 12.82 7.03 -13.32
C VAL A 173 14.15 6.57 -13.87
N SER A 174 14.92 7.51 -14.41
CA SER A 174 16.27 7.28 -14.90
C SER A 174 17.28 8.08 -14.09
N LEU A 175 18.37 7.40 -13.72
CA LEU A 175 19.47 7.96 -12.95
C LEU A 175 20.80 7.70 -13.67
N SER A 176 21.61 8.74 -13.77
CA SER A 176 22.95 8.63 -14.36
C SER A 176 23.96 8.08 -13.35
N GLY A 177 24.81 7.16 -13.82
CA GLY A 177 25.92 6.62 -13.05
C GLY A 177 25.52 5.67 -11.91
N GLU A 178 26.20 5.78 -10.77
CA GLU A 178 25.95 4.94 -9.58
C GLU A 178 25.05 5.62 -8.53
N ASN A 179 24.47 6.78 -8.85
CA ASN A 179 23.55 7.46 -7.93
C ASN A 179 22.26 6.64 -7.76
N LYS A 180 21.78 6.54 -6.53
CA LYS A 180 20.53 5.85 -6.14
C LYS A 180 19.46 6.80 -5.63
N ASN A 181 19.79 8.07 -5.40
CA ASN A 181 18.88 9.06 -4.84
C ASN A 181 18.13 9.76 -5.98
N ILE A 182 16.80 9.86 -5.88
CA ILE A 182 15.96 10.39 -6.96
C ILE A 182 15.99 11.92 -7.08
N GLU A 183 16.75 12.61 -6.22
CA GLU A 183 16.95 14.07 -6.26
C GLU A 183 17.36 14.57 -7.65
N ASP A 184 18.23 13.82 -8.31
CA ASP A 184 18.81 14.13 -9.62
C ASP A 184 18.21 13.25 -10.74
N ALA A 185 17.11 12.52 -10.47
CA ALA A 185 16.50 11.62 -11.44
C ALA A 185 15.72 12.37 -12.52
N LYS A 186 15.76 11.82 -13.74
CA LYS A 186 14.79 12.14 -14.78
C LYS A 186 13.56 11.25 -14.59
N ILE A 187 12.40 11.88 -14.35
CA ILE A 187 11.13 11.18 -14.14
C ILE A 187 10.32 11.21 -15.45
N PHE A 188 9.86 10.04 -15.86
CA PHE A 188 8.96 9.82 -16.99
C PHE A 188 7.60 9.39 -16.44
N ALA A 189 6.61 10.28 -16.54
CA ALA A 189 5.31 10.12 -15.90
C ALA A 189 4.14 10.09 -16.89
N GLU A 190 4.38 10.41 -18.16
CA GLU A 190 3.38 10.34 -19.23
C GLU A 190 3.24 8.89 -19.73
N ASP A 191 2.02 8.45 -20.02
CA ASP A 191 1.73 7.06 -20.39
C ASP A 191 2.58 6.57 -21.58
N GLU A 192 2.77 7.44 -22.58
CA GLU A 192 3.60 7.17 -23.76
C GLU A 192 5.07 6.93 -23.41
N GLU A 193 5.62 7.73 -22.48
CA GLU A 193 6.99 7.57 -22.01
C GLU A 193 7.14 6.32 -21.13
N ILE A 194 6.14 6.02 -20.30
CA ILE A 194 6.14 4.81 -19.46
C ILE A 194 6.13 3.56 -20.34
N GLU A 195 5.32 3.51 -21.40
CA GLU A 195 5.31 2.39 -22.35
C GLU A 195 6.63 2.23 -23.12
N GLU A 196 7.27 3.35 -23.48
CA GLU A 196 8.58 3.33 -24.14
C GLU A 196 9.66 2.80 -23.20
N TYR A 197 9.76 3.36 -21.99
CA TYR A 197 10.86 3.09 -21.08
C TYR A 197 10.67 1.84 -20.19
N SER A 198 9.44 1.37 -20.02
CA SER A 198 9.15 0.15 -19.24
C SER A 198 9.82 -1.11 -19.81
N LYS A 199 10.08 -1.14 -21.12
CA LYS A 199 10.79 -2.22 -21.81
C LYS A 199 12.22 -2.42 -21.30
N PHE A 200 12.82 -1.38 -20.72
CA PHE A 200 14.17 -1.45 -20.16
C PHE A 200 14.18 -1.88 -18.70
N LEU A 201 13.04 -1.94 -18.00
CA LEU A 201 12.99 -2.33 -16.60
C LEU A 201 13.32 -3.81 -16.41
N LYS A 202 14.15 -4.13 -15.41
CA LYS A 202 14.50 -5.52 -15.09
C LYS A 202 13.30 -6.37 -14.70
N SER A 203 12.32 -5.76 -14.03
CA SER A 203 11.07 -6.43 -13.61
C SER A 203 10.22 -6.93 -14.79
N PHE A 204 10.37 -6.32 -15.98
CA PHE A 204 9.74 -6.77 -17.22
C PHE A 204 10.70 -7.52 -18.15
N GLY A 205 11.88 -7.93 -17.65
CA GLY A 205 12.90 -8.68 -18.42
C GLY A 205 13.84 -7.82 -19.26
N GLY A 206 13.85 -6.51 -19.07
CA GLY A 206 14.78 -5.57 -19.70
C GLY A 206 16.19 -5.57 -19.10
N SER A 207 17.09 -4.78 -19.67
CA SER A 207 18.50 -4.65 -19.25
C SER A 207 18.70 -3.92 -17.91
N GLY A 208 17.73 -3.10 -17.50
CA GLY A 208 17.84 -2.16 -16.38
C GLY A 208 18.57 -0.86 -16.72
N GLU A 209 18.92 -0.65 -17.98
CA GLU A 209 19.76 0.47 -18.45
C GLU A 209 19.25 0.97 -19.83
N LEU A 210 19.25 2.29 -20.03
CA LEU A 210 19.00 2.95 -21.31
C LEU A 210 20.22 2.82 -22.24
N GLU A 211 20.02 3.10 -23.53
CA GLU A 211 21.11 3.14 -24.52
C GLU A 211 22.19 4.19 -24.19
N SER A 212 21.84 5.23 -23.42
CA SER A 212 22.77 6.25 -22.91
C SER A 212 23.69 5.73 -21.79
N GLY A 213 23.41 4.57 -21.21
CA GLY A 213 24.07 4.04 -20.01
C GLY A 213 23.46 4.50 -18.68
N ASP A 214 22.33 5.22 -18.72
CA ASP A 214 21.60 5.60 -17.52
C ASP A 214 20.76 4.43 -17.00
N LYS A 215 20.71 4.22 -15.68
CA LYS A 215 19.94 3.13 -15.06
C LYS A 215 18.47 3.50 -14.94
N VAL A 216 17.59 2.51 -15.09
CA VAL A 216 16.13 2.69 -15.08
C VAL A 216 15.50 1.94 -13.92
N TYR A 217 14.60 2.60 -13.21
CA TYR A 217 13.94 2.09 -12.02
C TYR A 217 12.45 2.42 -12.04
N ARG A 218 11.67 1.73 -11.20
CA ARG A 218 10.25 2.00 -11.01
C ARG A 218 10.04 2.91 -9.82
N LYS A 219 9.38 4.04 -10.05
CA LYS A 219 8.85 4.88 -8.98
C LYS A 219 7.40 4.46 -8.73
N VAL A 220 7.15 3.90 -7.56
CA VAL A 220 5.84 3.39 -7.17
C VAL A 220 4.85 4.55 -6.97
N LYS A 221 3.64 4.46 -7.55
CA LYS A 221 2.56 5.45 -7.38
C LYS A 221 1.17 4.79 -7.25
N GLY A 222 0.15 5.64 -7.12
CA GLY A 222 -1.25 5.24 -7.17
C GLY A 222 -1.73 4.72 -5.83
N ASN A 223 -2.49 3.62 -5.83
CA ASN A 223 -2.94 3.00 -4.60
C ASN A 223 -1.84 2.08 -4.04
N ILE A 224 -1.08 2.59 -3.07
CA ILE A 224 0.04 1.87 -2.46
C ILE A 224 -0.45 1.27 -1.13
N ILE A 225 -0.39 -0.05 -1.05
CA ILE A 225 -0.88 -0.81 0.10
C ILE A 225 0.29 -1.57 0.72
N PRO A 226 0.75 -1.17 1.92
CA PRO A 226 1.62 -2.00 2.73
C PRO A 226 0.98 -3.34 3.10
N LEU A 227 1.70 -4.42 2.84
CA LEU A 227 1.24 -5.78 3.12
C LEU A 227 1.85 -6.33 4.41
N GLY A 228 3.06 -5.88 4.78
CA GLY A 228 3.75 -6.30 5.99
C GLY A 228 5.26 -6.08 5.90
N ILE A 229 5.96 -6.62 6.89
CA ILE A 229 7.43 -6.59 6.97
C ILE A 229 7.97 -8.02 7.09
N GLY A 230 8.99 -8.33 6.31
CA GLY A 230 9.82 -9.52 6.47
C GLY A 230 11.11 -9.19 7.22
N LEU A 231 11.41 -9.92 8.29
CA LEU A 231 12.73 -9.94 8.90
C LEU A 231 13.63 -10.89 8.10
N THR A 232 14.76 -10.37 7.63
CA THR A 232 15.68 -11.06 6.73
C THR A 232 17.13 -10.66 7.02
N GLU A 233 18.08 -11.51 6.67
CA GLU A 233 19.51 -11.20 6.72
C GLU A 233 19.96 -10.32 5.54
N THR A 234 19.19 -10.30 4.45
CA THR A 234 19.54 -9.61 3.21
C THR A 234 18.42 -8.68 2.74
N PRO A 235 18.18 -7.55 3.45
CA PRO A 235 17.12 -6.64 3.08
C PRO A 235 17.35 -6.03 1.69
N ALA A 236 16.24 -5.74 1.00
CA ALA A 236 16.26 -5.06 -0.30
C ALA A 236 16.59 -3.58 -0.16
N ALA A 237 16.10 -2.93 0.90
CA ALA A 237 16.41 -1.54 1.23
C ALA A 237 17.80 -1.43 1.89
N ASP A 238 18.40 -0.23 1.85
CA ASP A 238 19.68 0.06 2.51
C ASP A 238 19.46 0.33 4.02
N VAL A 239 18.85 -0.64 4.71
CA VAL A 239 18.54 -0.60 6.15
C VAL A 239 19.33 -1.69 6.89
N LYS A 240 19.62 -1.47 8.16
CA LYS A 240 20.39 -2.42 8.99
C LYS A 240 19.90 -2.45 10.43
N GLY A 241 19.80 -3.66 10.96
CA GLY A 241 19.54 -3.92 12.37
C GLY A 241 18.06 -3.85 12.74
N VAL A 242 17.78 -4.38 13.93
CA VAL A 242 16.51 -4.30 14.64
C VAL A 242 16.85 -3.95 16.08
N ALA A 243 16.38 -2.81 16.56
CA ALA A 243 16.57 -2.36 17.92
C ALA A 243 15.59 -3.08 18.86
N VAL A 244 16.11 -3.46 20.02
CA VAL A 244 15.37 -4.05 21.14
C VAL A 244 15.67 -3.23 22.38
N GLU A 245 14.75 -3.19 23.33
CA GLU A 245 15.00 -2.56 24.62
C GLU A 245 16.06 -3.39 25.35
N GLN A 246 17.23 -2.80 25.59
CA GLN A 246 18.25 -3.42 26.42
C GLN A 246 17.97 -3.02 27.86
N GLU A 247 17.83 -4.00 28.75
CA GLU A 247 17.92 -3.71 30.19
C GLU A 247 19.29 -3.06 30.42
N GLU A 248 19.31 -1.87 31.04
CA GLU A 248 20.54 -1.28 31.55
C GLU A 248 21.10 -2.22 32.62
N GLU A 249 21.85 -3.24 32.21
CA GLU A 249 22.74 -3.92 33.12
C GLU A 249 23.74 -2.86 33.58
N GLU A 250 23.56 -2.39 34.82
CA GLU A 250 24.64 -1.81 35.60
C GLU A 250 25.85 -2.70 35.35
N LYS A 251 26.87 -2.17 34.66
CA LYS A 251 28.15 -2.82 34.43
C LYS A 251 28.73 -3.29 35.76
N LYS A 252 28.34 -4.49 36.19
CA LYS A 252 29.05 -5.26 37.20
C LYS A 252 30.20 -5.87 36.45
N ASP A 253 31.38 -5.36 36.76
CA ASP A 253 32.68 -5.88 36.34
C ASP A 253 32.62 -7.40 36.10
N GLU A 254 32.63 -7.80 34.82
CA GLU A 254 32.80 -9.18 34.37
C GLU A 254 34.26 -9.64 34.57
N SER A 255 34.76 -9.53 35.80
CA SER A 255 36.09 -10.00 36.19
C SER A 255 36.06 -11.11 37.25
N GLU A 256 34.91 -11.53 37.79
CA GLU A 256 34.89 -12.49 38.91
C GLU A 256 34.21 -13.86 38.65
N THR A 257 33.61 -14.11 37.48
CA THR A 257 32.83 -15.35 37.23
C THR A 257 33.50 -16.38 36.31
N LEU A 258 34.82 -16.30 36.09
CA LEU A 258 35.59 -17.32 35.33
C LEU A 258 36.60 -18.11 36.20
N ALA A 259 36.49 -18.08 37.53
CA ALA A 259 37.50 -18.69 38.41
C ALA A 259 37.13 -20.02 39.10
N ASN A 260 35.92 -20.59 38.94
CA ASN A 260 35.48 -21.75 39.74
C ASN A 260 35.01 -22.97 38.93
N ILE A 261 35.69 -23.33 37.84
CA ILE A 261 35.54 -24.65 37.23
C ILE A 261 36.92 -25.31 37.09
N HIS A 262 37.50 -25.75 38.21
CA HIS A 262 38.40 -26.91 38.28
C HIS A 262 38.87 -27.11 39.71
N THR A 263 38.31 -28.11 40.41
CA THR A 263 39.04 -29.15 41.19
C THR A 263 38.12 -29.85 42.19
N GLU A 264 37.39 -30.88 41.75
CA GLU A 264 37.04 -32.01 42.63
C GLU A 264 37.23 -33.32 41.85
N ILE A 265 38.49 -33.77 41.82
CA ILE A 265 38.78 -35.18 41.55
C ILE A 265 38.65 -35.89 42.89
N GLU A 266 37.48 -36.50 43.14
CA GLU A 266 37.36 -37.49 44.21
C GLU A 266 38.23 -38.71 43.87
N LYS A 267 39.21 -38.95 44.74
CA LYS A 267 39.94 -40.22 44.79
C LYS A 267 39.04 -41.29 45.37
N ILE A 268 38.85 -42.42 44.67
CA ILE A 268 38.66 -43.71 45.37
C ILE A 268 39.19 -44.90 44.55
N SER A 269 40.31 -45.42 45.07
CA SER A 269 40.77 -46.82 45.18
C SER A 269 40.55 -47.83 44.05
N GLN A 270 41.68 -48.37 43.59
CA GLN A 270 41.84 -49.69 42.96
C GLN A 270 41.06 -50.81 43.68
N ASN A 271 40.36 -51.67 42.92
CA ASN A 271 40.57 -53.12 42.90
C ASN A 271 39.82 -53.85 41.78
N GLU A 272 40.42 -54.96 41.34
CA GLU A 272 39.99 -55.89 40.29
C GLU A 272 38.87 -56.86 40.75
N GLU A 273 37.98 -57.20 39.81
CA GLU A 273 36.97 -58.29 39.79
C GLU A 273 36.11 -58.58 41.04
N LYS A 274 34.80 -58.32 40.95
CA LYS A 274 33.75 -59.24 41.46
C LYS A 274 32.49 -59.21 40.61
N ASP A 275 32.25 -60.35 39.98
CA ASP A 275 31.00 -60.80 39.38
C ASP A 275 29.88 -60.83 40.44
N VAL A 276 28.76 -60.13 40.24
CA VAL A 276 27.51 -60.36 40.98
C VAL A 276 26.31 -60.22 40.06
N ASN A 277 25.76 -61.39 39.74
CA ASN A 277 24.53 -61.62 39.01
C ASN A 277 23.33 -61.10 39.83
N ASN A 278 22.71 -59.98 39.43
CA ASN A 278 21.50 -59.48 40.06
C ASN A 278 20.28 -59.73 39.16
N HIS A 279 19.44 -60.65 39.63
CA HIS A 279 18.11 -60.93 39.10
C HIS A 279 17.23 -59.69 39.30
N ILE A 280 17.01 -58.89 38.25
CA ILE A 280 16.09 -57.74 38.29
C ILE A 280 14.70 -58.25 37.93
N GLU A 281 13.79 -58.25 38.90
CA GLU A 281 12.35 -58.40 38.64
C GLU A 281 11.85 -57.18 37.85
N VAL A 282 11.61 -57.36 36.55
CA VAL A 282 11.05 -56.32 35.67
C VAL A 282 9.58 -56.11 36.03
N ARG A 283 9.28 -55.08 36.83
CA ARG A 283 7.92 -54.58 36.98
C ARG A 283 7.52 -53.88 35.69
N LYS A 284 6.47 -54.40 35.04
CA LYS A 284 5.82 -53.75 33.88
C LYS A 284 5.31 -52.36 34.27
N MET A 285 6.04 -51.31 33.91
CA MET A 285 5.54 -49.93 33.95
C MET A 285 4.95 -49.58 32.57
N LYS A 286 3.81 -48.88 32.57
CA LYS A 286 3.14 -48.39 31.35
C LYS A 286 3.73 -47.03 31.00
N ILE A 287 4.07 -46.83 29.72
CA ILE A 287 4.56 -45.55 29.19
C ILE A 287 3.33 -44.72 28.83
N GLU A 288 3.18 -43.53 29.41
CA GLU A 288 2.05 -42.63 29.13
C GLU A 288 2.49 -41.39 28.35
N ASN A 289 3.76 -41.00 28.44
CA ASN A 289 4.35 -39.90 27.70
C ASN A 289 5.73 -40.24 27.12
N ILE A 290 6.12 -39.55 26.04
CA ILE A 290 7.47 -39.71 25.43
C ILE A 290 8.60 -39.41 26.44
N LYS A 291 8.33 -38.55 27.43
CA LYS A 291 9.26 -38.17 28.50
C LYS A 291 9.52 -39.30 29.51
N ASP A 292 8.66 -40.31 29.53
CA ASP A 292 8.83 -41.50 30.37
C ASP A 292 9.87 -42.47 29.78
N ILE A 293 10.36 -42.20 28.55
CA ILE A 293 11.46 -42.91 27.90
C ILE A 293 12.75 -42.12 28.12
N ASN A 294 13.41 -42.38 29.25
CA ASN A 294 14.74 -41.88 29.59
C ASN A 294 15.76 -43.02 29.77
N GLU A 295 17.04 -42.67 29.91
CA GLU A 295 18.16 -43.62 29.97
C GLU A 295 18.06 -44.64 31.12
N ASP A 296 17.37 -44.30 32.20
CA ASP A 296 17.11 -45.21 33.33
C ASP A 296 15.88 -46.09 33.13
N SER A 297 14.83 -45.58 32.47
CA SER A 297 13.64 -46.34 32.09
C SER A 297 13.94 -47.37 31.00
N LEU A 298 14.84 -47.06 30.06
CA LEU A 298 15.26 -47.95 28.96
C LEU A 298 15.95 -49.24 29.46
N LYS A 299 16.53 -49.20 30.67
CA LYS A 299 17.11 -50.38 31.33
C LYS A 299 16.04 -51.35 31.87
N THR A 300 14.80 -50.88 32.02
CA THR A 300 13.70 -51.63 32.66
C THR A 300 12.48 -51.84 31.76
N LEU A 301 12.31 -51.05 30.70
CA LEU A 301 11.20 -51.14 29.74
C LEU A 301 11.45 -52.24 28.72
N THR A 302 10.40 -53.00 28.40
CA THR A 302 10.46 -54.00 27.32
C THR A 302 10.12 -53.37 25.97
N ALA A 303 10.81 -53.78 24.90
CA ALA A 303 10.60 -53.23 23.55
C ALA A 303 9.15 -53.32 23.05
N SER A 304 8.38 -54.32 23.52
CA SER A 304 6.96 -54.47 23.20
C SER A 304 6.05 -53.38 23.77
N GLN A 305 6.46 -52.70 24.84
CA GLN A 305 5.69 -51.62 25.46
C GLN A 305 5.90 -50.28 24.72
N ILE A 306 7.12 -50.07 24.21
CA ILE A 306 7.45 -48.93 23.36
C ILE A 306 6.71 -49.08 22.03
N SER A 307 6.69 -50.28 21.44
CA SER A 307 5.98 -50.51 20.17
C SER A 307 4.47 -50.29 20.28
N SER A 308 3.82 -50.72 21.38
CA SER A 308 2.39 -50.48 21.57
C SER A 308 2.06 -49.00 21.77
N PHE A 309 2.91 -48.25 22.49
CA PHE A 309 2.74 -46.81 22.67
C PHE A 309 2.88 -46.05 21.34
N VAL A 310 3.88 -46.41 20.53
CA VAL A 310 4.07 -45.82 19.20
C VAL A 310 2.90 -46.16 18.27
N GLU A 311 2.37 -47.39 18.32
CA GLU A 311 1.20 -47.79 17.52
C GLU A 311 -0.06 -46.98 17.90
N ASP A 312 -0.34 -46.83 19.20
CA ASP A 312 -1.48 -46.06 19.69
C ASP A 312 -1.37 -44.56 19.33
N GLU A 313 -0.17 -43.98 19.46
CA GLU A 313 0.02 -42.55 19.17
C GLU A 313 0.01 -42.27 17.65
N LEU A 314 0.53 -43.20 16.84
CA LEU A 314 0.47 -43.12 15.38
C LEU A 314 -0.96 -43.27 14.87
N LYS A 315 -1.76 -44.13 15.50
CA LYS A 315 -3.20 -44.23 15.24
C LYS A 315 -3.93 -42.93 15.60
N ARG A 316 -3.64 -42.36 16.77
CA ARG A 316 -4.23 -41.07 17.22
C ARG A 316 -3.87 -39.91 16.29
N ALA A 317 -2.62 -39.85 15.84
CA ALA A 317 -2.16 -38.85 14.88
C ALA A 317 -2.85 -39.02 13.51
N SER A 318 -3.01 -40.27 13.05
CA SER A 318 -3.73 -40.56 11.80
C SER A 318 -5.21 -40.18 11.88
N GLU A 319 -5.88 -40.43 13.00
CA GLU A 319 -7.28 -40.06 13.21
C GLU A 319 -7.44 -38.53 13.22
N LYS A 320 -6.58 -37.81 13.93
CA LYS A 320 -6.57 -36.33 13.92
C LYS A 320 -6.32 -35.75 12.54
N PHE A 321 -5.34 -36.28 11.81
CA PHE A 321 -5.04 -35.82 10.45
C PHE A 321 -6.24 -36.04 9.51
N HIS A 322 -6.95 -37.16 9.65
CA HIS A 322 -8.16 -37.41 8.88
C HIS A 322 -9.28 -36.41 9.21
N GLU A 323 -9.51 -36.13 10.49
CA GLU A 323 -10.49 -35.12 10.94
C GLU A 323 -10.16 -33.71 10.43
N GLU A 324 -8.89 -33.30 10.51
CA GLU A 324 -8.44 -32.00 9.99
C GLU A 324 -8.59 -31.92 8.47
N LYS A 325 -8.22 -32.98 7.75
CA LYS A 325 -8.36 -33.03 6.29
C LYS A 325 -9.82 -32.85 5.86
N VAL A 326 -10.76 -33.53 6.51
CA VAL A 326 -12.19 -33.41 6.19
C VAL A 326 -12.70 -31.99 6.45
N LYS A 327 -12.28 -31.36 7.55
CA LYS A 327 -12.64 -29.95 7.84
C LYS A 327 -12.13 -28.99 6.77
N PHE A 328 -10.87 -29.15 6.35
CA PHE A 328 -10.31 -28.32 5.29
C PHE A 328 -10.99 -28.55 3.94
N GLU A 329 -11.34 -29.80 3.60
CA GLU A 329 -12.10 -30.09 2.38
C GLU A 329 -13.50 -29.44 2.41
N GLU A 330 -14.22 -29.50 3.53
CA GLU A 330 -15.52 -28.81 3.70
C GLU A 330 -15.40 -27.28 3.63
N GLU A 331 -14.35 -26.69 4.20
CA GLU A 331 -14.12 -25.25 4.15
C GLU A 331 -13.78 -24.77 2.74
N ILE A 332 -13.00 -25.56 1.99
CA ILE A 332 -12.72 -25.30 0.56
C ILE A 332 -14.01 -25.36 -0.26
N GLU A 333 -14.85 -26.38 -0.07
CA GLU A 333 -16.12 -26.50 -0.79
C GLU A 333 -17.08 -25.34 -0.49
N ASN A 334 -17.18 -24.93 0.78
CA ASN A 334 -17.98 -23.79 1.19
C ASN A 334 -17.45 -22.46 0.62
N SER A 335 -16.12 -22.28 0.61
CA SER A 335 -15.48 -21.11 0.01
C SER A 335 -15.72 -21.03 -1.51
N GLN A 336 -15.60 -22.16 -2.21
CA GLN A 336 -15.89 -22.26 -3.64
C GLN A 336 -17.36 -21.95 -3.96
N ALA A 337 -18.30 -22.44 -3.15
CA ALA A 337 -19.71 -22.13 -3.30
C ALA A 337 -19.99 -20.61 -3.14
N LYS A 338 -19.44 -19.99 -2.10
CA LYS A 338 -19.56 -18.54 -1.89
C LYS A 338 -18.95 -17.72 -3.03
N PHE A 339 -17.81 -18.15 -3.57
CA PHE A 339 -17.17 -17.48 -4.70
C PHE A 339 -18.05 -17.55 -5.95
N SER A 340 -18.65 -18.71 -6.24
CA SER A 340 -19.57 -18.87 -7.38
C SER A 340 -20.83 -18.00 -7.26
N ASP A 341 -21.36 -17.83 -6.05
CA ASP A 341 -22.51 -16.96 -5.83
C ASP A 341 -22.13 -15.47 -5.94
N LEU A 342 -20.97 -15.09 -5.42
CA LEU A 342 -20.45 -13.71 -5.54
C LEU A 342 -20.17 -13.33 -7.00
N GLU A 343 -19.67 -14.26 -7.83
CA GLU A 343 -19.50 -14.03 -9.27
C GLU A 343 -20.83 -13.75 -9.98
N LYS A 344 -21.91 -14.45 -9.60
CA LYS A 344 -23.25 -14.20 -10.18
C LYS A 344 -23.79 -12.84 -9.77
N GLU A 345 -23.63 -12.45 -8.51
CA GLU A 345 -24.05 -11.13 -8.02
C GLU A 345 -23.26 -10.01 -8.71
N HIS A 346 -21.95 -10.17 -8.86
CA HIS A 346 -21.11 -9.19 -9.54
C HIS A 346 -21.46 -9.05 -11.04
N ALA A 347 -21.79 -10.15 -11.71
CA ALA A 347 -22.28 -10.11 -13.09
C ALA A 347 -23.62 -9.38 -13.21
N GLY A 348 -24.54 -9.58 -12.25
CA GLY A 348 -25.81 -8.85 -12.18
C GLY A 348 -25.60 -7.35 -11.97
N LEU A 349 -24.78 -6.98 -10.99
CA LEU A 349 -24.51 -5.57 -10.66
C LEU A 349 -23.85 -4.82 -11.81
N ARG A 350 -22.94 -5.48 -12.55
CA ARG A 350 -22.32 -4.91 -13.76
C ARG A 350 -23.35 -4.63 -14.85
N SER A 351 -24.29 -5.56 -15.07
CA SER A 351 -25.37 -5.36 -16.04
C SER A 351 -26.28 -4.20 -15.65
N ASP A 352 -26.59 -4.05 -14.36
CA ASP A 352 -27.39 -2.93 -13.86
C ASP A 352 -26.66 -1.60 -14.01
N TYR A 353 -25.35 -1.58 -13.71
CA TYR A 353 -24.51 -0.39 -13.89
C TYR A 353 -24.46 0.07 -15.35
N ASP A 354 -24.22 -0.85 -16.29
CA ASP A 354 -24.20 -0.54 -17.72
C ASP A 354 -25.57 -0.01 -18.19
N GLY A 355 -26.67 -0.58 -17.69
CA GLY A 355 -28.03 -0.10 -17.99
C GLY A 355 -28.36 1.27 -17.38
N ILE A 356 -27.82 1.60 -16.21
CA ILE A 356 -27.95 2.94 -15.60
C ILE A 356 -27.13 3.96 -16.39
N LYS A 357 -25.91 3.59 -16.80
CA LYS A 357 -25.04 4.46 -17.59
C LYS A 357 -25.66 4.83 -18.93
N GLU A 358 -26.21 3.86 -19.65
CA GLU A 358 -26.90 4.11 -20.92
C GLU A 358 -28.09 5.07 -20.74
N LYS A 359 -28.89 4.88 -19.68
CA LYS A 359 -29.99 5.80 -19.35
C LYS A 359 -29.48 7.21 -19.02
N LEU A 360 -28.37 7.33 -18.31
CA LEU A 360 -27.79 8.64 -17.98
C LEU A 360 -27.33 9.38 -19.23
N ASP A 361 -26.60 8.69 -20.12
CA ASP A 361 -26.13 9.27 -21.39
C ASP A 361 -27.31 9.74 -22.25
N THR A 362 -28.40 8.97 -22.30
CA THR A 362 -29.63 9.40 -23.02
C THR A 362 -30.29 10.63 -22.38
N LEU A 363 -30.35 10.70 -21.05
CA LEU A 363 -30.94 11.84 -20.34
C LEU A 363 -30.10 13.11 -20.49
N GLU A 364 -28.76 12.99 -20.49
CA GLU A 364 -27.87 14.13 -20.73
C GLU A 364 -28.02 14.67 -22.16
N ALA A 365 -28.10 13.78 -23.15
CA ALA A 365 -28.34 14.17 -24.54
C ALA A 365 -29.71 14.86 -24.72
N GLU A 366 -30.77 14.34 -24.09
CA GLU A 366 -32.09 14.96 -24.08
C GLU A 366 -32.10 16.31 -23.35
N ARG A 367 -31.34 16.45 -22.26
CA ARG A 367 -31.22 17.72 -21.52
C ARG A 367 -30.54 18.78 -22.38
N ILE A 368 -29.43 18.45 -23.03
CA ILE A 368 -28.70 19.38 -23.91
C ILE A 368 -29.59 19.80 -25.09
N GLU A 369 -30.37 18.89 -25.67
CA GLU A 369 -31.30 19.24 -26.75
C GLU A 369 -32.41 20.19 -26.27
N ARG A 370 -32.97 19.93 -25.08
CA ARG A 370 -34.00 20.78 -24.48
C ARG A 370 -33.46 22.17 -24.15
N GLU A 371 -32.28 22.25 -23.53
CA GLU A 371 -31.61 23.52 -23.22
C GLU A 371 -31.32 24.32 -24.50
N ARG A 372 -30.86 23.67 -25.59
CA ARG A 372 -30.67 24.33 -26.89
C ARG A 372 -31.98 24.85 -27.49
N GLN A 373 -33.06 24.09 -27.39
CA GLN A 373 -34.37 24.51 -27.87
C GLN A 373 -34.92 25.71 -27.08
N GLU A 374 -34.84 25.66 -25.74
CA GLU A 374 -35.28 26.76 -24.87
C GLU A 374 -34.46 28.04 -25.11
N LEU A 375 -33.13 27.91 -25.27
CA LEU A 375 -32.25 29.03 -25.63
C LEU A 375 -32.62 29.62 -27.00
N PHE A 376 -32.87 28.78 -27.99
CA PHE A 376 -33.31 29.22 -29.32
C PHE A 376 -34.64 29.98 -29.26
N ASP A 377 -35.64 29.43 -28.58
CA ASP A 377 -36.96 30.03 -28.45
C ASP A 377 -36.89 31.37 -27.70
N THR A 378 -36.06 31.46 -26.65
CA THR A 378 -35.81 32.70 -25.90
C THR A 378 -35.14 33.76 -26.78
N ARG A 379 -34.14 33.36 -27.58
CA ARG A 379 -33.45 34.27 -28.52
C ARG A 379 -34.41 34.77 -29.59
N MET A 380 -35.24 33.91 -30.17
CA MET A 380 -36.26 34.31 -31.15
C MET A 380 -37.29 35.28 -30.55
N ALA A 381 -37.80 34.98 -29.35
CA ALA A 381 -38.76 35.83 -28.66
C ALA A 381 -38.18 37.23 -28.39
N SER A 382 -36.91 37.31 -27.98
CA SER A 382 -36.23 38.59 -27.71
C SER A 382 -36.09 39.46 -28.97
N LEU A 383 -35.86 38.84 -30.14
CA LEU A 383 -35.74 39.55 -31.41
C LEU A 383 -37.11 39.97 -31.95
N ASP A 384 -38.14 39.15 -31.76
CA ASP A 384 -39.53 39.50 -32.09
C ASP A 384 -40.11 40.61 -31.18
N GLU A 385 -39.55 40.79 -29.99
CA GLU A 385 -39.90 41.89 -29.08
C GLU A 385 -39.23 43.21 -29.52
N GLU A 386 -37.93 43.18 -29.85
CA GLU A 386 -37.14 44.36 -30.25
C GLU A 386 -37.48 44.88 -31.67
N TYR A 387 -37.78 43.98 -32.61
CA TYR A 387 -37.90 44.30 -34.05
C TYR A 387 -39.25 43.90 -34.64
N ASN A 388 -39.69 44.63 -35.67
CA ASN A 388 -40.85 44.27 -36.46
C ASN A 388 -40.43 43.35 -37.62
N LEU A 389 -40.35 42.04 -37.33
CA LEU A 389 -39.85 41.02 -38.27
C LEU A 389 -41.00 40.35 -39.03
N ASP A 390 -40.89 40.34 -40.36
CA ASP A 390 -41.81 39.59 -41.22
C ASP A 390 -41.48 38.08 -41.24
N ASN A 391 -42.31 37.28 -41.91
CA ASN A 391 -42.13 35.82 -41.93
C ASN A 391 -40.84 35.39 -42.65
N GLU A 392 -40.37 36.17 -43.63
CA GLU A 392 -39.16 35.86 -44.39
C GLU A 392 -37.91 36.20 -43.57
N ASP A 393 -37.94 37.33 -42.85
CA ASP A 393 -36.92 37.74 -41.88
C ASP A 393 -36.76 36.69 -40.77
N ARG A 394 -37.88 36.25 -40.17
CA ARG A 394 -37.87 35.23 -39.10
C ARG A 394 -37.25 33.93 -39.58
N GLN A 395 -37.53 33.52 -40.81
CA GLN A 395 -36.99 32.28 -41.37
C GLN A 395 -35.47 32.34 -41.54
N VAL A 396 -34.95 33.49 -41.99
CA VAL A 396 -33.51 33.70 -42.17
C VAL A 396 -32.80 33.78 -40.82
N ILE A 397 -33.36 34.53 -39.87
CA ILE A 397 -32.80 34.70 -38.52
C ILE A 397 -32.81 33.35 -37.77
N ALA A 398 -33.92 32.61 -37.81
CA ALA A 398 -34.03 31.28 -37.22
C ALA A 398 -32.94 30.32 -37.75
N ALA A 399 -32.66 30.34 -39.06
CA ALA A 399 -31.61 29.50 -39.64
C ALA A 399 -30.20 29.91 -39.20
N GLN A 400 -29.99 31.20 -38.88
CA GLN A 400 -28.68 31.74 -38.49
C GLN A 400 -28.37 31.57 -37.00
N ILE A 401 -29.39 31.56 -36.12
CA ILE A 401 -29.18 31.50 -34.67
C ILE A 401 -29.27 30.09 -34.07
N LYS A 402 -29.74 29.11 -34.86
CA LYS A 402 -30.01 27.73 -34.41
C LYS A 402 -28.82 27.03 -33.76
N ASP A 403 -27.62 27.25 -34.30
CA ASP A 403 -26.40 26.52 -33.89
C ASP A 403 -25.31 27.47 -33.35
N LEU A 404 -25.68 28.68 -32.89
CA LEU A 404 -24.72 29.64 -32.35
C LEU A 404 -24.48 29.45 -30.85
N ASP A 405 -23.21 29.45 -30.47
CA ASP A 405 -22.80 29.59 -29.07
C ASP A 405 -23.11 31.01 -28.53
N GLU A 406 -22.97 31.21 -27.22
CA GLU A 406 -23.29 32.47 -26.53
C GLU A 406 -22.51 33.68 -27.07
N GLU A 407 -21.22 33.51 -27.36
CA GLU A 407 -20.32 34.58 -27.79
C GLU A 407 -20.55 34.96 -29.26
N SER A 408 -20.78 33.94 -30.10
CA SER A 408 -21.18 34.11 -31.49
C SER A 408 -22.57 34.75 -31.60
N TYR A 409 -23.50 34.40 -30.71
CA TYR A 409 -24.82 35.02 -30.68
C TYR A 409 -24.77 36.49 -30.24
N ALA A 410 -23.97 36.84 -29.24
CA ALA A 410 -23.78 38.22 -28.83
C ALA A 410 -23.24 39.09 -29.98
N SER A 411 -22.22 38.59 -30.68
CA SER A 411 -21.64 39.24 -31.86
C SER A 411 -22.66 39.35 -33.01
N TYR A 412 -23.48 38.31 -33.21
CA TYR A 412 -24.56 38.33 -34.18
C TYR A 412 -25.63 39.38 -33.84
N LYS A 413 -26.04 39.48 -32.57
CA LYS A 413 -27.02 40.47 -32.10
C LYS A 413 -26.52 41.90 -32.32
N GLU A 414 -25.25 42.18 -32.07
CA GLU A 414 -24.65 43.50 -32.36
C GLU A 414 -24.71 43.86 -33.85
N ASN A 415 -24.33 42.91 -34.71
CA ASN A 415 -24.40 43.11 -36.16
C ASN A 415 -25.85 43.31 -36.64
N LEU A 416 -26.78 42.52 -36.10
CA LEU A 416 -28.19 42.58 -36.42
C LEU A 416 -28.81 43.92 -35.99
N THR A 417 -28.39 44.47 -34.84
CA THR A 417 -28.80 45.81 -34.37
C THR A 417 -28.42 46.91 -35.37
N ILE A 418 -27.25 46.79 -36.01
CA ILE A 418 -26.79 47.75 -37.03
C ILE A 418 -27.61 47.60 -38.32
N LEU A 419 -27.85 46.36 -38.76
CA LEU A 419 -28.52 46.05 -40.02
C LEU A 419 -30.03 46.35 -39.98
N LEU A 420 -30.70 46.06 -38.87
CA LEU A 420 -32.15 46.20 -38.69
C LEU A 420 -32.55 47.49 -37.96
N ARG A 421 -31.65 48.48 -37.89
CA ARG A 421 -31.90 49.75 -37.22
C ARG A 421 -33.18 50.47 -37.68
N SER A 422 -33.60 50.27 -38.93
CA SER A 422 -34.83 50.84 -39.50
C SER A 422 -36.11 50.05 -39.17
N LYS A 423 -35.98 48.80 -38.70
CA LYS A 423 -37.09 47.93 -38.29
C LYS A 423 -37.23 47.84 -36.77
N LEU A 424 -36.53 48.69 -36.02
CA LEU A 424 -36.73 48.81 -34.57
C LEU A 424 -38.17 49.28 -34.33
N ARG A 425 -38.90 48.61 -33.44
CA ARG A 425 -40.24 49.06 -33.08
C ARG A 425 -40.24 50.49 -32.54
N ALA A 426 -39.22 50.86 -31.77
CA ALA A 426 -39.04 52.22 -31.25
C ALA A 426 -38.79 53.28 -32.35
N SER A 427 -38.24 52.89 -33.51
CA SER A 427 -38.06 53.81 -34.65
C SER A 427 -39.33 53.97 -35.48
N GLU A 428 -40.13 52.90 -35.62
CA GLU A 428 -41.43 52.97 -36.29
C GLU A 428 -42.44 53.79 -35.48
N GLU A 429 -42.48 53.65 -34.15
CA GLU A 429 -43.33 54.49 -33.28
C GLU A 429 -42.91 55.97 -33.32
N ALA A 430 -41.62 56.26 -33.48
CA ALA A 430 -41.11 57.63 -33.62
C ALA A 430 -41.32 58.22 -35.04
N GLU A 431 -41.37 57.39 -36.09
CA GLU A 431 -41.74 57.80 -37.44
C GLU A 431 -43.26 57.93 -37.63
N GLU A 432 -44.07 57.06 -37.01
CA GLU A 432 -45.53 57.21 -36.96
C GLU A 432 -45.95 58.44 -36.13
N ALA A 433 -45.26 58.72 -35.02
CA ALA A 433 -45.47 59.96 -34.27
C ALA A 433 -45.17 61.20 -35.13
N LYS A 434 -44.12 61.18 -35.97
CA LYS A 434 -43.78 62.28 -36.90
C LYS A 434 -44.69 62.35 -38.12
N ALA A 435 -45.17 61.23 -38.64
CA ALA A 435 -46.14 61.18 -39.74
C ALA A 435 -47.54 61.64 -39.29
N SER A 436 -47.84 61.51 -38.00
CA SER A 436 -49.10 61.99 -37.40
C SER A 436 -49.15 63.50 -37.12
N GLU A 437 -48.01 64.21 -37.13
CA GLU A 437 -47.95 65.67 -36.91
C GLU A 437 -48.26 66.51 -38.18
N GLU A 438 -48.35 65.92 -39.37
CA GLU A 438 -48.58 66.65 -40.64
C GLU A 438 -50.06 66.67 -41.11
N LYS A 439 -51.02 66.28 -40.25
CA LYS A 439 -52.47 66.46 -40.48
C LYS A 439 -53.14 67.08 -39.25
N ILE A 440 -53.35 68.40 -39.26
CA ILE A 440 -54.16 69.10 -38.25
C ILE A 440 -55.57 69.38 -38.81
N GLU A 441 -56.55 69.33 -37.90
CA GLU A 441 -57.90 69.96 -37.87
C GLU A 441 -59.12 69.08 -38.22
N GLU A 442 -59.82 68.56 -37.20
CA GLU A 442 -61.03 69.20 -36.64
C GLU A 442 -61.53 68.47 -35.35
N THR A 443 -61.86 69.30 -34.35
CA THR A 443 -62.48 69.07 -33.01
C THR A 443 -63.89 68.39 -33.02
N PRO A 444 -64.59 68.12 -31.88
CA PRO A 444 -64.21 67.72 -30.50
C PRO A 444 -65.16 66.67 -29.80
N LYS A 445 -64.76 66.23 -28.58
CA LYS A 445 -65.56 66.13 -27.32
C LYS A 445 -66.36 64.84 -26.90
N VAL A 446 -66.15 64.49 -25.61
CA VAL A 446 -67.00 63.75 -24.60
C VAL A 446 -67.03 62.20 -24.74
N GLU A 447 -66.87 61.31 -23.74
CA GLU A 447 -67.18 61.26 -22.28
C GLU A 447 -66.36 60.13 -21.56
N GLU A 448 -66.27 60.21 -20.22
CA GLU A 448 -65.84 59.18 -19.22
C GLU A 448 -66.54 57.81 -19.41
N VAL A 449 -66.17 56.65 -18.83
CA VAL A 449 -66.11 56.31 -17.38
C VAL A 449 -65.46 54.92 -17.10
N ALA A 450 -64.83 54.81 -15.92
CA ALA A 450 -64.70 53.66 -14.98
C ALA A 450 -64.06 52.32 -15.45
N ALA A 451 -62.89 51.89 -14.94
CA ALA A 451 -62.54 51.39 -13.59
C ALA A 451 -62.87 49.89 -13.34
N SER A 452 -61.83 49.08 -13.02
CA SER A 452 -61.71 48.23 -11.81
C SER A 452 -60.62 47.13 -11.94
N THR A 453 -59.66 47.16 -11.02
CA THR A 453 -58.86 46.04 -10.44
C THR A 453 -59.75 45.11 -9.57
N PRO A 454 -59.33 44.03 -8.83
CA PRO A 454 -58.00 43.45 -8.50
C PRO A 454 -57.96 41.86 -8.43
N GLU A 455 -56.92 41.33 -7.74
CA GLU A 455 -56.69 39.97 -7.14
C GLU A 455 -55.84 39.00 -7.99
N GLU A 456 -54.59 38.62 -7.67
CA GLU A 456 -53.89 38.22 -6.42
C GLU A 456 -54.38 36.87 -5.81
N GLN A 457 -53.54 35.83 -5.94
CA GLN A 457 -53.23 34.72 -4.98
C GLN A 457 -52.99 33.36 -5.66
N ASN A 458 -51.75 32.84 -5.62
CA ASN A 458 -51.37 31.69 -4.79
C ASN A 458 -49.87 31.37 -4.91
N GLU A 459 -49.15 31.63 -3.81
CA GLU A 459 -47.89 30.97 -3.41
C GLU A 459 -48.14 29.55 -2.90
N ASN A 460 -47.05 28.82 -2.65
CA ASN A 460 -46.90 27.51 -2.02
C ASN A 460 -47.04 26.28 -2.92
N VAL A 461 -45.94 25.91 -3.58
CA VAL A 461 -45.19 24.64 -3.40
C VAL A 461 -43.80 24.87 -4.01
N VAL A 462 -42.70 24.83 -3.24
CA VAL A 462 -41.35 24.31 -3.62
C VAL A 462 -40.33 24.46 -2.46
N GLU A 463 -40.54 25.29 -1.44
CA GLU A 463 -39.53 25.49 -0.36
C GLU A 463 -39.56 24.47 0.81
N GLU A 464 -39.81 23.18 0.55
CA GLU A 464 -39.82 22.16 1.62
C GLU A 464 -39.07 20.87 1.25
N ALA A 465 -37.94 20.97 0.54
CA ALA A 465 -37.16 19.78 0.14
C ALA A 465 -35.62 19.88 0.26
N ILE A 466 -35.04 20.89 0.92
CA ILE A 466 -33.57 21.03 1.02
C ILE A 466 -33.09 21.28 2.46
N ASP A 467 -33.73 20.67 3.45
CA ASP A 467 -33.18 20.61 4.81
C ASP A 467 -33.53 19.27 5.45
N ASN A 468 -32.74 18.24 5.11
CA ASN A 468 -32.49 17.05 5.93
C ASN A 468 -31.37 16.21 5.29
N ALA A 469 -30.13 16.66 5.43
CA ALA A 469 -28.94 15.85 5.19
C ALA A 469 -28.20 15.67 6.52
N GLU A 470 -28.66 14.71 7.33
CA GLU A 470 -27.87 14.16 8.43
C GLU A 470 -26.72 13.32 7.84
N LYS A 471 -25.50 13.70 8.21
CA LYS A 471 -24.29 12.90 8.05
C LYS A 471 -24.31 11.74 9.04
N MET A 472 -24.20 10.50 8.56
CA MET A 472 -23.40 9.46 9.22
C MET A 472 -22.99 8.37 8.23
N ASN A 473 -21.72 7.95 8.36
CA ASN A 473 -20.97 6.97 7.58
C ASN A 473 -21.58 5.56 7.55
N GLU A 474 -21.39 4.85 6.44
CA GLU A 474 -20.88 3.47 6.43
C GLU A 474 -20.31 3.12 5.04
N SER A 475 -19.02 2.80 4.99
CA SER A 475 -18.22 2.49 3.81
C SER A 475 -18.20 0.98 3.55
N ILE A 476 -18.67 0.56 2.38
CA ILE A 476 -18.44 -0.78 1.82
C ILE A 476 -17.26 -0.70 0.83
N PRO A 477 -16.28 -1.62 0.88
CA PRO A 477 -15.05 -1.55 0.12
C PRO A 477 -15.23 -2.04 -1.33
N VAL A 478 -14.50 -1.41 -2.26
CA VAL A 478 -14.35 -1.87 -3.65
C VAL A 478 -12.88 -2.20 -3.88
N SER A 479 -12.58 -3.48 -4.10
CA SER A 479 -11.32 -3.90 -4.75
C SER A 479 -11.66 -4.68 -6.01
N ALA A 480 -11.31 -4.12 -7.17
CA ALA A 480 -11.31 -4.83 -8.44
C ALA A 480 -9.97 -5.56 -8.59
N GLU A 481 -10.01 -6.89 -8.72
CA GLU A 481 -8.84 -7.69 -9.11
C GLU A 481 -8.80 -7.88 -10.63
N ALA A 482 -7.59 -7.72 -11.19
CA ALA A 482 -7.24 -8.17 -12.52
C ALA A 482 -7.09 -9.70 -12.51
N SER A 483 -7.68 -10.35 -13.52
CA SER A 483 -7.76 -11.80 -13.66
C SER A 483 -6.40 -12.49 -13.70
N GLU A 484 -6.13 -13.38 -12.74
CA GLU A 484 -5.05 -14.37 -12.85
C GLU A 484 -5.40 -15.47 -13.87
N PRO A 485 -4.39 -16.02 -14.59
CA PRO A 485 -4.59 -17.17 -15.47
C PRO A 485 -4.93 -18.42 -14.65
N THR A 486 -5.91 -19.17 -15.15
CA THR A 486 -6.49 -20.30 -14.42
C THR A 486 -5.45 -21.41 -14.18
N VAL A 487 -5.66 -22.20 -13.13
CA VAL A 487 -4.83 -23.37 -12.81
C VAL A 487 -4.68 -24.30 -14.03
N PHE A 488 -5.72 -24.41 -14.86
CA PHE A 488 -5.69 -25.16 -16.11
C PHE A 488 -4.66 -24.63 -17.12
N GLU A 489 -4.50 -23.30 -17.25
CA GLU A 489 -3.53 -22.67 -18.14
C GLU A 489 -2.10 -22.84 -17.63
N LYS A 490 -1.90 -22.75 -16.30
CA LYS A 490 -0.60 -23.04 -15.65
C LYS A 490 -0.17 -24.50 -15.88
N TYR A 491 -1.09 -25.48 -15.77
CA TYR A 491 -0.78 -26.89 -16.05
C TYR A 491 -0.54 -27.18 -17.54
N LYS A 492 -1.27 -26.54 -18.45
CA LYS A 492 -1.07 -26.72 -19.90
C LYS A 492 0.32 -26.23 -20.34
N GLN A 493 0.81 -25.12 -19.77
CA GLN A 493 2.16 -24.61 -20.05
C GLN A 493 3.27 -25.52 -19.49
N ALA A 494 3.06 -26.12 -18.31
CA ALA A 494 4.05 -26.99 -17.67
C ALA A 494 4.25 -28.36 -18.38
N PHE A 495 3.30 -28.78 -19.23
CA PHE A 495 3.34 -30.10 -19.90
C PHE A 495 3.41 -30.03 -21.43
N ASN A 496 3.76 -28.87 -22.01
CA ASN A 496 4.01 -28.79 -23.45
C ASN A 496 5.23 -29.65 -23.83
N LEU A 497 5.08 -30.44 -24.90
CA LEU A 497 6.03 -31.46 -25.36
C LEU A 497 7.45 -30.93 -25.68
N ASP A 498 7.62 -29.62 -25.79
CA ASP A 498 8.91 -28.97 -26.09
C ASP A 498 9.90 -28.99 -24.91
N GLN A 499 9.47 -29.35 -23.69
CA GLN A 499 10.35 -29.47 -22.52
C GLN A 499 10.93 -30.88 -22.28
N PHE A 500 10.56 -31.90 -23.09
CA PHE A 500 11.08 -33.26 -22.95
C PHE A 500 12.13 -33.58 -24.02
N ASP A 501 13.41 -33.36 -23.69
CA ASP A 501 14.54 -33.75 -24.55
C ASP A 501 14.84 -35.27 -24.40
N PHE A 502 14.30 -36.09 -25.30
CA PHE A 502 14.58 -37.53 -25.34
C PHE A 502 15.98 -37.80 -25.88
N ARG A 503 17.00 -37.83 -25.00
CA ARG A 503 18.31 -38.40 -25.35
C ARG A 503 18.22 -39.92 -25.48
N ALA A 504 18.04 -40.39 -26.70
CA ALA A 504 18.24 -41.79 -27.06
C ALA A 504 19.72 -42.18 -26.86
N GLY A 505 20.01 -42.96 -25.82
CA GLY A 505 21.32 -43.54 -25.59
C GLY A 505 21.72 -44.50 -26.70
N ARG A 506 22.73 -44.13 -27.50
CA ARG A 506 23.51 -45.08 -28.29
C ARG A 506 24.52 -45.75 -27.36
N GLY A 507 24.44 -47.07 -27.29
CA GLY A 507 25.25 -47.88 -26.40
C GLY A 507 26.75 -47.87 -26.66
N ARG A 508 27.48 -48.23 -25.60
CA ARG A 508 28.48 -49.29 -25.59
C ARG A 508 28.38 -50.05 -24.28
#